data_AF-F2WVI1-F1
#
_entry.id   AF-F2WVI1-F1
#
_cell.length_a   1.000
_cell.length_b   1.000
_cell.length_c   1.000
_cell.angle_alpha   90.00
_cell.angle_beta   90.00
_cell.angle_gamma   90.00
#
_symmetry.space_group_name_H-M   'P 1'
#
loop_
_entity.id
_entity.type
_entity.pdbx_description
1 polymer ?
#
loop_
_entity_poly.entity_id
_entity_poly.type
_entity_poly.pdbx_seq_one_letter_code
_entity_poly.pdbx_strand_id
1 'polypeptide(L)'
;MGAVFGLFAGFYFWTPKILGKLYNEFLGKVHFWTLFVGVNLTFFPQHFLGMAGMYEITSNLILNNLENNLNLAFNLSSIIYYGPHLNPKFLKDPIRLYQPNLNRNLIGVENRKRTIIYQWFNLINSNIYVGSGWNGSFRLLSYWAPSVLKKNLPIYNSIVKYGHNNFCLAILEDLGPTGSVSKLYMLQREQYYLDIIFNNDSYSKLNLSPSAGTTLGFKHSEQFKLNRTGKLNPMYGREFSS
;
A
#
# COMPACT_ATOMS: atom_id res chain seq x y z
N MET A 1 11.65 -11.49 35.88
CA MET A 1 12.27 -12.55 36.71
C MET A 1 11.60 -12.79 38.06
N GLY A 2 10.98 -11.79 38.71
CA GLY A 2 10.28 -12.01 39.98
C GLY A 2 9.21 -13.11 39.94
N ALA A 3 8.52 -13.28 38.81
CA ALA A 3 7.55 -14.36 38.60
C ALA A 3 8.15 -15.77 38.72
N VAL A 4 9.39 -15.98 38.26
CA VAL A 4 10.07 -17.29 38.33
C VAL A 4 10.44 -17.63 39.77
N PHE A 5 10.94 -16.66 40.53
CA PHE A 5 11.18 -16.82 41.96
C PHE A 5 9.88 -17.08 42.74
N GLY A 6 8.79 -16.39 42.37
CA GLY A 6 7.47 -16.63 42.95
C GLY A 6 6.95 -18.05 42.69
N LEU A 7 7.15 -18.58 41.48
CA LEU A 7 6.78 -19.95 41.12
C LEU A 7 7.56 -20.98 41.95
N PHE A 8 8.89 -20.85 42.04
CA PHE A 8 9.70 -21.77 42.84
C PHE A 8 9.43 -21.65 44.34
N ALA A 9 9.16 -20.45 44.86
CA ALA A 9 8.76 -20.26 46.25
C ALA A 9 7.43 -20.98 46.56
N GLY A 10 6.44 -20.84 45.68
CA GLY A 10 5.17 -21.58 45.79
C GLY A 10 5.36 -23.09 45.73
N PHE A 11 6.22 -23.57 44.82
CA PHE A 11 6.55 -24.98 44.70
C PHE A 11 7.18 -25.52 46.00
N TYR A 12 8.25 -24.91 46.52
CA TYR A 12 8.87 -25.36 47.77
C TYR A 12 7.95 -25.26 48.99
N PHE A 13 7.04 -24.28 49.01
CA PHE A 13 6.09 -24.11 50.11
C PHE A 13 4.96 -25.17 50.10
N TRP A 14 4.41 -25.51 48.93
CA TRP A 14 3.26 -26.41 48.84
C TRP A 14 3.61 -27.88 48.59
N THR A 15 4.83 -28.19 48.11
CA THR A 15 5.24 -29.56 47.82
C THR A 15 5.10 -30.53 49.00
N PRO A 16 5.49 -30.18 50.26
CA PRO A 16 5.28 -31.06 51.41
C PRO A 16 3.81 -31.36 51.68
N LYS A 17 2.93 -30.38 51.40
CA LYS A 17 1.49 -30.48 51.62
C LYS A 17 0.79 -31.33 50.56
N ILE A 18 1.28 -31.30 49.32
CA ILE A 18 0.70 -32.03 48.18
C ILE A 18 1.22 -33.47 48.11
N LEU A 19 2.51 -33.69 48.30
CA LEU A 19 3.15 -35.00 48.10
C LEU A 19 3.34 -35.79 49.40
N GLY A 20 3.12 -35.17 50.57
CA GLY A 20 3.31 -35.80 51.89
C GLY A 20 4.76 -36.20 52.19
N LYS A 21 5.73 -35.74 51.39
CA LYS A 21 7.17 -35.99 51.55
C LYS A 21 7.91 -34.66 51.69
N LEU A 22 8.81 -34.59 52.67
CA LEU A 22 9.72 -33.46 52.82
C LEU A 22 10.83 -33.56 51.77
N TYR A 23 11.11 -32.44 51.11
CA TYR A 23 12.28 -32.34 50.24
C TYR A 23 13.53 -32.08 51.09
N ASN A 24 14.71 -32.41 50.56
CA ASN A 24 15.95 -32.13 51.24
C ASN A 24 16.25 -30.62 51.23
N GLU A 25 16.22 -29.99 52.41
CA GLU A 25 16.47 -28.55 52.56
C GLU A 25 17.84 -28.10 52.03
N PHE A 26 18.85 -28.97 52.11
CA PHE A 26 20.19 -28.65 51.62
C PHE A 26 20.18 -28.47 50.10
N LEU A 27 19.54 -29.38 49.37
CA LEU A 27 19.42 -29.30 47.91
C LEU A 27 18.56 -28.10 47.48
N GLY A 28 17.50 -27.78 48.24
CA GLY A 28 16.68 -26.58 48.00
C GLY A 28 17.48 -25.28 48.13
N LYS A 29 18.32 -25.17 49.17
CA LYS A 29 19.20 -24.01 49.38
C LYS A 29 20.26 -23.90 48.28
N VAL A 30 20.87 -25.00 47.85
CA VAL A 30 21.85 -25.01 46.75
C VAL A 30 21.21 -24.56 45.44
N HIS A 31 20.01 -25.06 45.12
CA HIS A 31 19.26 -24.65 43.93
C HIS A 31 18.93 -23.15 43.97
N PHE A 32 18.45 -22.65 45.12
CA PHE A 32 18.14 -21.24 45.30
C PHE A 32 19.37 -20.34 45.07
N TRP A 33 20.51 -20.65 45.69
CA TRP A 33 21.72 -19.83 45.56
C TRP A 33 22.33 -19.88 44.16
N THR A 34 22.34 -21.05 43.53
CA THR A 34 22.82 -21.20 42.14
C THR A 34 21.99 -20.35 41.17
N LEU A 35 20.66 -20.40 41.31
CA LEU A 35 19.74 -19.63 40.47
C LEU A 35 19.86 -18.12 40.76
N PHE A 36 19.97 -17.73 42.03
CA PHE A 36 20.15 -16.34 42.42
C PHE A 36 21.43 -15.72 41.82
N VAL A 37 22.57 -16.40 41.95
CA VAL A 37 23.85 -15.91 41.40
C VAL A 37 23.83 -15.94 39.87
N GLY A 38 23.34 -17.02 39.26
CA GLY A 38 23.30 -17.17 37.79
C GLY A 38 22.46 -16.10 37.09
N VAL A 39 21.31 -15.74 37.66
CA VAL A 39 20.47 -14.64 37.16
C VAL A 39 21.22 -13.32 37.29
N ASN A 40 21.78 -13.01 38.46
CA ASN A 40 22.51 -11.74 38.62
C ASN A 40 23.72 -11.66 37.67
N LEU A 41 24.49 -12.73 37.48
CA LEU A 41 25.64 -12.74 36.57
C LEU A 41 25.26 -12.57 35.09
N THR A 42 24.11 -13.10 34.68
CA THR A 42 23.66 -13.01 33.27
C THR A 42 23.09 -11.63 32.94
N PHE A 43 22.29 -11.07 33.85
CA PHE A 43 21.55 -9.81 33.58
C PHE A 43 22.32 -8.55 34.02
N PHE A 44 23.29 -8.65 34.93
CA PHE A 44 24.06 -7.49 35.39
C PHE A 44 24.93 -6.86 34.28
N PRO A 45 25.67 -7.62 33.43
CA PRO A 45 26.39 -7.06 32.30
C PRO A 45 25.47 -6.37 31.27
N GLN A 46 24.23 -6.85 31.12
CA GLN A 46 23.26 -6.25 30.19
C GLN A 46 22.88 -4.82 30.57
N HIS A 47 22.95 -4.45 31.87
CA HIS A 47 22.74 -3.07 32.30
C HIS A 47 23.83 -2.11 31.78
N PHE A 48 25.09 -2.57 31.68
CA PHE A 48 26.19 -1.77 31.12
C PHE A 48 26.19 -1.73 29.59
N LEU A 49 25.84 -2.84 28.94
CA LEU A 49 25.68 -2.93 27.49
C LEU A 49 24.59 -1.98 26.96
N GLY A 50 23.52 -1.76 27.73
CA GLY A 50 22.47 -0.79 27.41
C GLY A 50 22.92 0.68 27.47
N MET A 51 23.95 1.00 28.28
CA MET A 51 24.50 2.36 28.37
C MET A 51 25.63 2.62 27.36
N ALA A 52 26.29 1.58 26.86
CA ALA A 52 27.48 1.69 26.00
C ALA A 52 27.18 1.84 24.49
N GLY A 53 25.91 1.93 24.07
CA GLY A 53 25.56 2.19 22.66
C GLY A 53 26.07 1.15 21.66
N MET A 54 26.46 -0.05 22.12
CA MET A 54 27.05 -1.14 21.32
C MET A 54 26.04 -1.81 20.35
N TYR A 55 24.96 -1.09 20.01
CA TYR A 55 23.97 -1.49 19.03
C TYR A 55 24.16 -0.78 17.69
N GLU A 56 25.04 0.22 17.54
CA GLU A 56 25.06 1.03 16.31
C GLU A 56 26.05 0.53 15.23
N ILE A 57 27.25 0.05 15.59
CA ILE A 57 28.28 -0.30 14.59
C ILE A 57 28.14 -1.73 14.05
N THR A 58 27.85 -2.70 14.90
CA THR A 58 27.59 -4.09 14.50
C THR A 58 26.21 -4.26 13.86
N SER A 59 25.22 -3.46 14.27
CA SER A 59 23.93 -3.44 13.59
C SER A 59 24.06 -2.90 12.18
N ASN A 60 24.78 -1.80 11.91
CA ASN A 60 24.83 -1.26 10.54
C ASN A 60 25.42 -2.25 9.50
N LEU A 61 26.43 -3.04 9.86
CA LEU A 61 26.98 -4.06 8.95
C LEU A 61 26.08 -5.30 8.82
N ILE A 62 25.45 -5.73 9.91
CA ILE A 62 24.52 -6.86 9.91
C ILE A 62 23.19 -6.46 9.27
N LEU A 63 22.71 -5.24 9.47
CA LEU A 63 21.53 -4.63 8.88
C LEU A 63 21.73 -4.42 7.39
N ASN A 64 22.87 -3.94 6.91
CA ASN A 64 23.10 -3.83 5.46
C ASN A 64 23.11 -5.21 4.77
N ASN A 65 23.72 -6.23 5.39
CA ASN A 65 23.70 -7.59 4.84
C ASN A 65 22.34 -8.30 5.02
N LEU A 66 21.65 -8.05 6.13
CA LEU A 66 20.30 -8.53 6.36
C LEU A 66 19.32 -7.83 5.43
N GLU A 67 19.42 -6.53 5.18
CA GLU A 67 18.58 -5.77 4.24
C GLU A 67 18.79 -6.29 2.82
N ASN A 68 20.03 -6.55 2.40
CA ASN A 68 20.30 -7.15 1.09
C ASN A 68 19.72 -8.58 0.96
N ASN A 69 19.88 -9.42 1.99
CA ASN A 69 19.32 -10.78 2.00
C ASN A 69 17.80 -10.81 2.26
N LEU A 70 17.25 -9.85 3.01
CA LEU A 70 15.83 -9.63 3.23
C LEU A 70 15.20 -9.10 1.96
N ASN A 71 15.82 -8.20 1.22
CA ASN A 71 15.33 -7.77 -0.09
C ASN A 71 15.26 -8.95 -1.05
N LEU A 72 16.24 -9.86 -1.01
CA LEU A 72 16.20 -11.12 -1.77
C LEU A 72 15.09 -12.07 -1.27
N ALA A 73 14.94 -12.22 0.04
CA ALA A 73 13.92 -13.05 0.67
C ALA A 73 12.50 -12.45 0.59
N PHE A 74 12.34 -11.13 0.50
CA PHE A 74 11.10 -10.40 0.24
C PHE A 74 10.73 -10.53 -1.24
N ASN A 75 11.69 -10.53 -2.16
CA ASN A 75 11.44 -10.90 -3.54
C ASN A 75 10.98 -12.37 -3.66
N LEU A 76 11.58 -13.30 -2.91
CA LEU A 76 11.16 -14.71 -2.90
C LEU A 76 9.85 -14.97 -2.13
N SER A 77 9.61 -14.27 -1.02
CA SER A 77 8.38 -14.41 -0.24
C SER A 77 7.21 -13.63 -0.81
N SER A 78 7.43 -12.54 -1.54
CA SER A 78 6.37 -11.86 -2.32
C SER A 78 5.84 -12.76 -3.43
N ILE A 79 6.71 -13.57 -4.07
CA ILE A 79 6.30 -14.62 -5.02
C ILE A 79 5.43 -15.70 -4.34
N ILE A 80 5.75 -16.07 -3.09
CA ILE A 80 5.08 -17.18 -2.37
C ILE A 80 3.78 -16.74 -1.67
N TYR A 81 3.73 -15.54 -1.07
CA TYR A 81 2.59 -15.06 -0.29
C TYR A 81 1.60 -14.19 -1.08
N TYR A 82 2.03 -13.57 -2.18
CA TYR A 82 1.20 -12.62 -2.94
C TYR A 82 1.02 -12.97 -4.42
N GLY A 83 1.53 -14.12 -4.88
CA GLY A 83 1.49 -14.54 -6.29
C GLY A 83 2.64 -13.94 -7.11
N PRO A 84 2.73 -14.20 -8.42
CA PRO A 84 3.85 -13.74 -9.27
C PRO A 84 3.76 -12.22 -9.48
N HIS A 85 4.15 -11.46 -8.47
CA HIS A 85 4.25 -10.02 -8.54
C HIS A 85 5.51 -9.65 -9.32
N LEU A 86 5.28 -9.01 -10.47
CA LEU A 86 6.32 -8.39 -11.26
C LEU A 86 6.79 -7.13 -10.54
N ASN A 87 8.09 -6.85 -10.61
CA ASN A 87 8.65 -5.64 -10.04
C ASN A 87 8.01 -4.41 -10.70
N PRO A 88 7.44 -3.49 -9.90
CA PRO A 88 6.71 -2.35 -10.45
C PRO A 88 7.66 -1.40 -11.18
N LYS A 89 7.29 -1.03 -12.41
CA LYS A 89 8.02 -0.05 -13.22
C LYS A 89 7.28 1.29 -13.20
N PHE A 90 7.95 2.32 -12.70
CA PHE A 90 7.41 3.68 -12.65
C PHE A 90 7.96 4.53 -13.79
N LEU A 91 7.16 5.49 -14.27
CA LEU A 91 7.59 6.42 -15.32
C LEU A 91 8.54 7.50 -14.80
N LYS A 92 8.45 7.80 -13.51
CA LYS A 92 9.24 8.75 -12.75
C LYS A 92 9.32 8.25 -11.32
N ASP A 93 10.39 8.61 -10.61
CA ASP A 93 10.50 8.33 -9.19
C ASP A 93 9.28 8.89 -8.43
N PRO A 94 8.52 8.03 -7.73
CA PRO A 94 7.26 8.45 -7.12
C PRO A 94 7.50 9.29 -5.87
N ILE A 95 6.72 10.36 -5.70
CA ILE A 95 6.73 11.19 -4.49
C ILE A 95 6.14 10.40 -3.32
N ARG A 96 5.06 9.66 -3.58
CA ARG A 96 4.40 8.77 -2.62
C ARG A 96 4.14 7.44 -3.30
N LEU A 97 4.47 6.35 -2.61
CA LEU A 97 4.34 5.00 -3.13
C LEU A 97 3.49 4.17 -2.16
N TYR A 98 2.46 3.51 -2.70
CA TYR A 98 1.61 2.60 -1.96
C TYR A 98 1.78 1.18 -2.51
N GLN A 99 2.40 0.34 -1.68
CA GLN A 99 2.66 -1.07 -1.96
C GLN A 99 1.35 -1.90 -1.94
N PRO A 100 1.40 -3.16 -2.43
CA PRO A 100 0.33 -4.15 -2.26
C PRO A 100 -0.30 -4.15 -0.87
N ASN A 101 -1.58 -4.56 -0.80
CA ASN A 101 -2.40 -4.46 0.42
C ASN A 101 -2.65 -2.98 0.84
N LEU A 102 -3.16 -2.21 -0.13
CA LEU A 102 -3.34 -0.77 -0.05
C LEU A 102 -4.22 -0.34 1.14
N ASN A 103 -3.66 0.47 2.04
CA ASN A 103 -4.43 1.10 3.10
C ASN A 103 -5.22 2.30 2.56
N ARG A 104 -6.50 2.07 2.28
CA ARG A 104 -7.44 3.08 1.76
C ARG A 104 -7.45 4.37 2.58
N ASN A 105 -7.44 4.27 3.91
CA ASN A 105 -7.54 5.44 4.78
C ASN A 105 -6.29 6.32 4.68
N LEU A 106 -5.10 5.70 4.67
CA LEU A 106 -3.83 6.39 4.51
C LEU A 106 -3.77 7.16 3.19
N ILE A 107 -4.10 6.49 2.08
CA ILE A 107 -4.13 7.10 0.74
C ILE A 107 -5.05 8.33 0.71
N GLY A 108 -6.22 8.23 1.36
CA GLY A 108 -7.17 9.33 1.47
C GLY A 108 -6.64 10.52 2.26
N VAL A 109 -5.97 10.28 3.38
CA VAL A 109 -5.44 11.33 4.26
C VAL A 109 -4.27 12.07 3.61
N GLU A 110 -3.29 11.34 3.06
CA GLU A 110 -2.08 11.92 2.49
C GLU A 110 -2.34 12.75 1.22
N ASN A 111 -3.37 12.40 0.45
CA ASN A 111 -3.70 13.10 -0.80
C ASN A 111 -4.91 14.04 -0.67
N ARG A 112 -5.29 14.40 0.56
CA ARG A 112 -6.44 15.26 0.84
C ARG A 112 -6.22 16.67 0.29
N LYS A 113 -7.16 17.16 -0.52
CA LYS A 113 -7.11 18.51 -1.14
C LYS A 113 -5.80 18.78 -1.91
N ARG A 114 -5.23 17.75 -2.53
CA ARG A 114 -4.07 17.87 -3.42
C ARG A 114 -4.49 17.60 -4.85
N THR A 115 -3.91 18.32 -5.81
CA THR A 115 -4.01 18.00 -7.23
C THR A 115 -2.82 17.15 -7.62
N ILE A 116 -3.06 15.95 -8.14
CA ILE A 116 -2.01 14.94 -8.31
C ILE A 116 -2.06 14.29 -9.69
N ILE A 117 -0.89 13.82 -10.13
CA ILE A 117 -0.75 12.85 -11.22
C ILE A 117 -0.31 11.53 -10.61
N TYR A 118 -0.97 10.44 -10.98
CA TYR A 118 -0.74 9.14 -10.40
C TYR A 118 -0.70 8.04 -11.45
N GLN A 119 -0.07 6.94 -11.07
CA GLN A 119 0.11 5.74 -11.86
C GLN A 119 -0.37 4.54 -11.06
N TRP A 120 -1.24 3.74 -11.67
CA TRP A 120 -1.53 2.39 -11.22
C TRP A 120 -0.67 1.40 -12.00
N PHE A 121 -0.03 0.48 -11.29
CA PHE A 121 0.74 -0.62 -11.86
C PHE A 121 0.10 -1.93 -11.44
N ASN A 122 -0.28 -2.76 -12.41
CA ASN A 122 -0.77 -4.10 -12.15
C ASN A 122 0.41 -5.07 -12.02
N LEU A 123 0.55 -5.70 -10.86
CA LEU A 123 1.69 -6.55 -10.54
C LEU A 123 1.63 -7.92 -11.23
N ILE A 124 0.47 -8.33 -11.76
CA ILE A 124 0.31 -9.63 -12.43
C ILE A 124 0.69 -9.53 -13.91
N ASN A 125 0.25 -8.47 -14.60
CA ASN A 125 0.45 -8.36 -16.05
C ASN A 125 1.29 -7.16 -16.50
N SER A 126 1.86 -6.39 -15.56
CA SER A 126 2.65 -5.18 -15.83
C SER A 126 1.92 -4.07 -16.59
N ASN A 127 0.59 -4.10 -16.64
CA ASN A 127 -0.16 -3.04 -17.30
C ASN A 127 -0.16 -1.78 -16.44
N ILE A 128 0.09 -0.65 -17.08
CA ILE A 128 0.15 0.67 -16.46
C ILE A 128 -1.09 1.46 -16.82
N TYR A 129 -1.67 2.14 -15.83
CA TYR A 129 -2.68 3.18 -16.04
C TYR A 129 -2.18 4.49 -15.43
N VAL A 130 -2.25 5.57 -16.20
CA VAL A 130 -1.98 6.93 -15.71
C VAL A 130 -3.27 7.73 -15.67
N GLY A 131 -3.39 8.58 -14.66
CA GLY A 131 -4.48 9.55 -14.58
C GLY A 131 -4.14 10.74 -13.71
N SER A 132 -4.99 11.76 -13.78
CA SER A 132 -4.94 12.93 -12.92
C SER A 132 -6.12 12.99 -11.96
N GLY A 133 -5.93 13.69 -10.84
CA GLY A 133 -6.97 13.95 -9.85
C GLY A 133 -6.93 15.39 -9.39
N TRP A 134 -7.99 16.16 -9.71
CA TRP A 134 -8.17 17.53 -9.20
C TRP A 134 -8.16 17.56 -7.67
N ASN A 135 -8.88 16.61 -7.06
CA ASN A 135 -8.80 16.30 -5.64
C ASN A 135 -8.38 14.83 -5.50
N GLY A 136 -7.11 14.64 -5.13
CA GLY A 136 -6.44 13.35 -5.10
C GLY A 136 -7.15 12.35 -4.21
N SER A 137 -7.53 12.73 -2.98
CA SER A 137 -8.26 11.83 -2.08
C SER A 137 -9.56 11.34 -2.70
N PHE A 138 -10.40 12.21 -3.25
CA PHE A 138 -11.66 11.76 -3.88
C PHE A 138 -11.41 10.91 -5.12
N ARG A 139 -10.42 11.28 -5.95
CA ARG A 139 -10.13 10.56 -7.19
C ARG A 139 -9.56 9.17 -6.94
N LEU A 140 -8.68 9.01 -5.95
CA LEU A 140 -8.06 7.74 -5.59
C LEU A 140 -9.05 6.85 -4.83
N LEU A 141 -9.80 7.40 -3.88
CA LEU A 141 -10.79 6.62 -3.12
C LEU A 141 -11.96 6.12 -3.98
N SER A 142 -12.23 6.75 -5.12
CA SER A 142 -13.30 6.31 -6.03
C SER A 142 -13.03 4.93 -6.64
N TYR A 143 -11.77 4.48 -6.71
CA TYR A 143 -11.42 3.13 -7.16
C TYR A 143 -11.90 2.03 -6.21
N TRP A 144 -12.30 2.36 -4.98
CA TRP A 144 -12.93 1.41 -4.04
C TRP A 144 -14.46 1.52 -4.03
N ALA A 145 -15.05 2.47 -4.75
CA ALA A 145 -16.50 2.65 -4.75
C ALA A 145 -17.17 1.62 -5.68
N PRO A 146 -18.06 0.74 -5.19
CA PRO A 146 -18.70 -0.29 -6.01
C PRO A 146 -19.48 0.28 -7.20
N SER A 147 -20.10 1.45 -7.03
CA SER A 147 -20.83 2.15 -8.10
C SER A 147 -19.94 2.61 -9.25
N VAL A 148 -18.68 2.97 -8.95
CA VAL A 148 -17.70 3.40 -9.95
C VAL A 148 -17.12 2.19 -10.69
N LEU A 149 -16.85 1.10 -9.96
CA LEU A 149 -16.30 -0.14 -10.53
C LEU A 149 -17.24 -0.84 -11.51
N LYS A 150 -18.55 -0.56 -11.46
CA LYS A 150 -19.52 -1.05 -12.45
C LYS A 150 -19.35 -0.42 -13.85
N LYS A 151 -18.60 0.67 -13.97
CA LYS A 151 -18.38 1.34 -15.27
C LYS A 151 -17.37 0.57 -16.11
N ASN A 152 -17.66 0.42 -17.40
CA ASN A 152 -16.80 -0.30 -18.34
C ASN A 152 -15.59 0.55 -18.78
N LEU A 153 -14.61 0.72 -17.88
CA LEU A 153 -13.31 1.32 -18.17
C LEU A 153 -12.20 0.31 -17.88
N PRO A 154 -11.09 0.28 -18.65
CA PRO A 154 -10.08 -0.76 -18.52
C PRO A 154 -9.47 -0.87 -17.12
N ILE A 155 -9.22 0.26 -16.46
CA ILE A 155 -8.68 0.27 -15.10
C ILE A 155 -9.65 -0.34 -14.08
N TYR A 156 -10.95 -0.04 -14.18
CA TYR A 156 -11.94 -0.61 -13.27
C TYR A 156 -12.12 -2.10 -13.51
N ASN A 157 -12.21 -2.52 -14.78
CA ASN A 157 -12.29 -3.92 -15.15
C ASN A 157 -11.04 -4.69 -14.66
N SER A 158 -9.86 -4.09 -14.78
CA SER A 158 -8.61 -4.67 -14.30
C SER A 158 -8.62 -4.83 -12.78
N ILE A 159 -9.04 -3.79 -12.04
CA ILE A 159 -9.17 -3.84 -10.57
C ILE A 159 -10.18 -4.90 -10.13
N VAL A 160 -11.33 -5.01 -10.80
CA VAL A 160 -12.34 -6.03 -10.49
C VAL A 160 -11.82 -7.44 -10.77
N LYS A 161 -11.08 -7.62 -11.88
CA LYS A 161 -10.54 -8.91 -12.30
C LYS A 161 -9.41 -9.41 -11.39
N TYR A 162 -8.49 -8.53 -11.03
CA TYR A 162 -7.28 -8.91 -10.31
C TYR A 162 -7.30 -8.54 -8.83
N GLY A 163 -8.24 -7.70 -8.38
CA GLY A 163 -8.34 -7.22 -6.99
C GLY A 163 -7.30 -6.15 -6.65
N HIS A 164 -7.64 -5.23 -5.73
CA HIS A 164 -6.77 -4.11 -5.35
C HIS A 164 -5.42 -4.52 -4.76
N ASN A 165 -5.34 -5.69 -4.13
CA ASN A 165 -4.10 -6.17 -3.50
C ASN A 165 -2.98 -6.41 -4.52
N ASN A 166 -3.34 -6.70 -5.77
CA ASN A 166 -2.42 -7.02 -6.85
C ASN A 166 -2.04 -5.78 -7.69
N PHE A 167 -2.26 -4.59 -7.12
CA PHE A 167 -1.87 -3.33 -7.71
C PHE A 167 -0.97 -2.53 -6.77
N CYS A 168 -0.06 -1.79 -7.38
CA CYS A 168 0.71 -0.74 -6.74
C CYS A 168 0.21 0.62 -7.24
N LEU A 169 0.06 1.57 -6.33
CA LEU A 169 -0.33 2.95 -6.65
C LEU A 169 0.85 3.87 -6.36
N ALA A 170 1.28 4.62 -7.37
CA ALA A 170 2.35 5.59 -7.29
C ALA A 170 1.82 6.99 -7.59
N ILE A 171 2.18 7.97 -6.76
CA ILE A 171 1.96 9.38 -7.03
C ILE A 171 3.21 9.90 -7.72
N LEU A 172 3.09 10.20 -9.01
CA LEU A 172 4.21 10.68 -9.83
C LEU A 172 4.50 12.15 -9.57
N GLU A 173 3.43 12.96 -9.43
CA GLU A 173 3.55 14.40 -9.17
C GLU A 173 2.44 14.88 -8.23
N ASP A 174 2.82 15.76 -7.29
CA ASP A 174 1.92 16.56 -6.48
C ASP A 174 2.02 18.00 -6.99
N LEU A 175 0.99 18.43 -7.73
CA LEU A 175 0.96 19.75 -8.35
C LEU A 175 0.65 20.86 -7.32
N GLY A 176 0.26 20.49 -6.10
CA GLY A 176 -0.05 21.41 -5.02
C GLY A 176 -1.50 21.32 -4.53
N PRO A 177 -1.94 22.28 -3.68
CA PRO A 177 -3.29 22.31 -3.14
C PRO A 177 -4.37 22.43 -4.23
N THR A 178 -5.48 21.71 -4.07
CA THR A 178 -6.63 21.80 -4.98
C THR A 178 -7.11 23.24 -5.13
N GLY A 179 -7.18 23.74 -6.36
CA GLY A 179 -7.57 25.12 -6.67
C GLY A 179 -6.39 26.10 -6.85
N SER A 180 -5.17 25.74 -6.43
CA SER A 180 -3.96 26.54 -6.72
C SER A 180 -3.46 26.38 -8.16
N VAL A 181 -3.83 25.27 -8.81
CA VAL A 181 -3.39 24.89 -10.15
C VAL A 181 -4.57 24.94 -11.11
N SER A 182 -4.35 25.37 -12.36
CA SER A 182 -5.40 25.35 -13.38
C SER A 182 -5.70 23.93 -13.87
N LYS A 183 -6.96 23.64 -14.22
CA LYS A 183 -7.34 22.33 -14.76
C LYS A 183 -6.60 21.99 -16.06
N LEU A 184 -6.32 23.01 -16.88
CA LEU A 184 -5.55 22.86 -18.12
C LEU A 184 -4.12 22.41 -17.84
N TYR A 185 -3.45 23.00 -16.85
CA TYR A 185 -2.10 22.59 -16.48
C TYR A 185 -2.06 21.15 -15.97
N MET A 186 -3.02 20.75 -15.13
CA MET A 186 -3.12 19.36 -14.68
C MET A 186 -3.28 18.38 -15.87
N LEU A 187 -4.12 18.72 -16.85
CA LEU A 187 -4.30 17.90 -18.06
C LEU A 187 -3.06 17.87 -18.95
N GLN A 188 -2.30 18.98 -19.04
CA GLN A 188 -1.02 19.00 -19.74
C GLN A 188 0.01 18.07 -19.07
N ARG A 189 0.03 18.02 -17.73
CA ARG A 189 0.88 17.08 -16.99
C ARG A 189 0.45 15.63 -17.20
N GLU A 190 -0.84 15.34 -17.21
CA GLU A 190 -1.34 14.00 -17.57
C GLU A 190 -0.93 13.61 -19.00
N GLN A 191 -1.06 14.53 -19.96
CA GLN A 191 -0.68 14.31 -21.36
C GLN A 191 0.80 13.94 -21.48
N TYR A 192 1.69 14.65 -20.79
CA TYR A 192 3.13 14.36 -20.78
C TYR A 192 3.44 12.89 -20.44
N TYR A 193 2.76 12.30 -19.44
CA TYR A 193 2.96 10.90 -19.08
C TYR A 193 2.27 9.92 -20.04
N LEU A 194 1.12 10.30 -20.60
CA LEU A 194 0.48 9.51 -21.65
C LEU A 194 1.39 9.44 -22.89
N ASP A 195 2.01 10.54 -23.30
CA ASP A 195 2.93 10.57 -24.44
C ASP A 195 4.11 9.61 -24.21
N ILE A 196 4.67 9.55 -22.99
CA ILE A 196 5.72 8.58 -22.66
C ILE A 196 5.24 7.13 -22.85
N ILE A 197 4.04 6.80 -22.35
CA ILE A 197 3.49 5.44 -22.43
C ILE A 197 3.10 5.08 -23.87
N PHE A 198 2.53 6.02 -24.62
CA PHE A 198 2.03 5.75 -25.97
C PHE A 198 3.16 5.74 -27.02
N ASN A 199 4.25 6.48 -26.79
CA ASN A 199 5.40 6.50 -27.69
C ASN A 199 6.41 5.37 -27.41
N ASN A 200 6.34 4.69 -26.27
CA ASN A 200 7.25 3.62 -25.91
C ASN A 200 6.53 2.27 -25.77
N ASP A 201 6.74 1.38 -26.74
CA ASP A 201 6.13 0.04 -26.78
C ASP A 201 6.62 -0.92 -25.69
N SER A 202 7.67 -0.55 -24.95
CA SER A 202 8.15 -1.34 -23.80
C SER A 202 7.14 -1.39 -22.65
N TYR A 203 6.17 -0.47 -22.61
CA TYR A 203 5.15 -0.40 -21.57
C TYR A 203 3.81 -0.97 -22.04
N SER A 204 3.28 -1.91 -21.26
CA SER A 204 1.90 -2.34 -21.44
C SER A 204 0.94 -1.29 -20.83
N LYS A 205 -0.08 -0.87 -21.60
CA LYS A 205 -0.94 0.28 -21.27
C LYS A 205 -2.41 -0.10 -21.08
N LEU A 206 -3.05 0.47 -20.07
CA LEU A 206 -4.50 0.36 -19.81
C LEU A 206 -5.29 1.57 -20.34
N ASN A 207 -4.64 2.72 -20.52
CA ASN A 207 -5.29 3.89 -21.10
C ASN A 207 -5.73 3.61 -22.54
N LEU A 208 -6.98 3.92 -22.87
CA LEU A 208 -7.55 3.68 -24.22
C LEU A 208 -7.16 4.75 -25.23
N SER A 209 -7.02 5.99 -24.77
CA SER A 209 -6.76 7.15 -25.63
C SER A 209 -5.39 7.72 -25.33
N PRO A 210 -4.66 8.17 -26.35
CA PRO A 210 -3.42 8.93 -26.17
C PRO A 210 -3.67 10.33 -25.63
N SER A 211 -4.90 10.86 -25.68
CA SER A 211 -5.20 12.22 -25.26
C SER A 211 -5.78 12.28 -23.84
N ALA A 212 -5.20 13.13 -22.99
CA ALA A 212 -5.57 13.33 -21.60
C ALA A 212 -6.98 13.92 -21.44
N GLY A 213 -7.66 13.53 -20.35
CA GLY A 213 -9.01 14.03 -20.03
C GLY A 213 -10.11 13.61 -21.01
N THR A 214 -9.79 12.79 -22.02
CA THR A 214 -10.78 12.32 -22.98
C THR A 214 -11.60 11.17 -22.40
N THR A 215 -12.92 11.26 -22.58
CA THR A 215 -13.87 10.18 -22.28
C THR A 215 -14.09 9.25 -23.48
N LEU A 216 -13.09 9.15 -24.38
CA LEU A 216 -13.12 8.55 -25.73
C LEU A 216 -13.35 7.02 -25.77
N GLY A 217 -14.18 6.47 -24.88
CA GLY A 217 -14.90 5.21 -25.08
C GLY A 217 -16.26 5.38 -25.78
N PHE A 218 -16.78 6.60 -25.93
CA PHE A 218 -18.02 6.88 -26.67
C PHE A 218 -17.77 7.96 -27.74
N LYS A 219 -17.38 7.56 -28.95
CA LYS A 219 -17.77 8.35 -30.13
C LYS A 219 -19.27 8.13 -30.29
N HIS A 220 -20.11 9.06 -29.83
CA HIS A 220 -21.47 9.13 -30.35
C HIS A 220 -21.37 9.27 -31.88
N SER A 221 -22.09 8.43 -32.63
CA SER A 221 -22.15 8.57 -34.09
C SER A 221 -22.57 10.01 -34.44
N GLU A 222 -22.10 10.55 -35.58
CA GLU A 222 -22.37 11.95 -35.94
C GLU A 222 -23.87 12.31 -35.94
N GLN A 223 -24.72 11.31 -36.18
CA GLN A 223 -26.18 11.42 -36.12
C GLN A 223 -26.72 11.82 -34.73
N PHE A 224 -26.00 11.53 -33.64
CA PHE A 224 -26.35 11.96 -32.28
C PHE A 224 -25.70 13.29 -31.86
N LYS A 225 -24.81 13.87 -32.68
CA LYS A 225 -24.22 15.21 -32.44
C LYS A 225 -25.09 16.35 -32.95
N LEU A 226 -26.15 16.06 -33.71
CA LEU A 226 -27.09 17.07 -34.18
C LEU A 226 -27.80 17.72 -32.98
N ASN A 227 -27.70 19.05 -32.89
CA ASN A 227 -28.37 19.83 -31.86
C ASN A 227 -29.89 19.74 -32.10
N ARG A 228 -30.61 18.99 -31.27
CA ARG A 228 -32.07 18.71 -31.43
C ARG A 228 -32.95 19.86 -30.95
N THR A 229 -32.47 21.09 -31.03
CA THR A 229 -33.21 22.30 -30.68
C THR A 229 -33.84 22.93 -31.93
N GLY A 230 -35.02 23.54 -31.79
CA GLY A 230 -35.73 24.16 -32.92
C GLY A 230 -36.22 23.14 -33.95
N LYS A 231 -36.01 23.41 -35.24
CA LYS A 231 -36.53 22.61 -36.37
C LYS A 231 -36.01 21.17 -36.44
N LEU A 232 -34.91 20.87 -35.76
CA LEU A 232 -34.31 19.53 -35.70
C LEU A 232 -34.87 18.69 -34.54
N ASN A 233 -35.76 19.25 -33.71
CA ASN A 233 -36.48 18.51 -32.69
C ASN A 233 -37.56 17.63 -33.34
N PRO A 234 -37.62 16.31 -33.10
CA PRO A 234 -38.69 15.45 -33.64
C PRO A 234 -40.11 15.82 -33.17
N MET A 235 -40.25 16.66 -32.14
CA MET A 235 -41.51 17.23 -31.66
C MET A 235 -41.83 18.61 -32.23
N TYR A 236 -40.94 19.18 -33.06
CA TYR A 236 -41.17 20.49 -33.67
C TYR A 236 -42.37 20.42 -34.63
N GLY A 237 -43.38 21.25 -34.37
CA GLY A 237 -44.59 21.34 -35.21
C GLY A 237 -45.61 20.21 -35.01
N ARG A 238 -45.48 19.37 -33.98
CA ARG A 238 -46.57 18.44 -33.62
C ARG A 238 -47.56 19.14 -32.70
N GLU A 239 -48.82 19.18 -33.11
CA GLU A 239 -49.92 19.56 -32.22
C GLU A 239 -50.28 18.36 -31.35
N PHE A 240 -50.39 18.58 -30.04
CA PHE A 240 -50.86 17.56 -29.12
C PHE A 240 -52.36 17.40 -29.32
N SER A 241 -52.83 16.16 -29.47
CA SER A 241 -54.27 15.89 -29.47
C SER A 241 -54.84 16.35 -28.12
N SER A 242 -55.75 17.32 -28.17
CA SER A 242 -56.55 17.78 -27.04
C SER A 242 -57.43 16.67 -26.48
#